data_AF-A0A1G0XX72-F1
#
_entry.id   AF-A0A1G0XX72-F1
#
_cell.length_a   1.000
_cell.length_b   1.000
_cell.length_c   1.000
_cell.angle_alpha   90.00
_cell.angle_beta   90.00
_cell.angle_gamma   90.00
#
_symmetry.space_group_name_H-M   'P 1'
#
loop_
_entity.id
_entity.type
_entity.pdbx_description
1 polymer ?
#
loop_
_entity_poly.entity_id
_entity_poly.type
_entity_poly.pdbx_seq_one_letter_code
_entity_poly.pdbx_strand_id
1 'polypeptide(L)'
;MKTMMSKPVRVIVLAFSVFATFNAKSAESFGGGDVKKGNLSISVSDKGVIDAVSVNGIRILGTNGGISTSGSPKDEWQPWCPQMWGRDIKVEKTDTADCTTITTTGVMKPKDVEGQNNFKTVIKVYADKIVFTAKIDTSVKDLWKRCGGSFRLDAANFANAKFRADGGEWKDVPEARGNRNLLWPENAAVLDVKGGKYLATFKFDGIKTHFFDERKGEKPVLMLEYNSPQQEFSDERGNKNYGAEFSVTVSLKEDK
;
A
#
# COMPACT_ATOMS: atom_id res chain seq x y z
N MET A 1 -28.99 41.56 -62.26
CA MET A 1 -29.06 40.29 -61.49
C MET A 1 -28.16 40.47 -60.28
N LYS A 2 -28.60 40.26 -59.02
CA LYS A 2 -28.86 38.96 -58.35
C LYS A 2 -27.60 38.05 -58.42
N THR A 3 -27.01 37.52 -57.34
CA THR A 3 -27.36 37.54 -55.89
C THR A 3 -26.20 36.96 -55.06
N MET A 4 -26.01 37.41 -53.80
CA MET A 4 -25.50 36.61 -52.63
C MET A 4 -24.06 36.00 -52.77
N MET A 5 -23.31 35.57 -51.75
CA MET A 5 -23.36 35.55 -50.27
C MET A 5 -21.88 35.43 -49.77
N SER A 6 -21.47 35.57 -48.50
CA SER A 6 -22.11 35.86 -47.20
C SER A 6 -21.09 36.57 -46.26
N LYS A 7 -21.18 36.36 -44.93
CA LYS A 7 -20.09 36.49 -43.93
C LYS A 7 -20.24 35.35 -42.90
N PRO A 8 -19.13 34.87 -42.33
CA PRO A 8 -19.02 34.64 -40.87
C PRO A 8 -17.80 35.44 -40.35
N VAL A 9 -17.82 36.29 -39.33
CA VAL A 9 -18.30 36.18 -37.93
C VAL A 9 -17.72 34.95 -37.21
N ARG A 10 -17.13 35.17 -36.02
CA ARG A 10 -16.46 34.21 -35.09
C ARG A 10 -14.96 34.01 -35.39
N VAL A 11 -14.04 33.90 -34.42
CA VAL A 11 -14.13 33.92 -32.93
C VAL A 11 -13.07 34.90 -32.38
N ILE A 12 -13.40 35.66 -31.33
CA ILE A 12 -12.37 36.36 -30.52
C ILE A 12 -11.58 35.27 -29.79
N VAL A 13 -10.30 35.11 -30.09
CA VAL A 13 -9.40 34.23 -29.34
C VAL A 13 -9.21 34.83 -27.95
N LEU A 14 -10.11 34.51 -27.02
CA LEU A 14 -9.81 34.65 -25.59
C LEU A 14 -8.70 33.65 -25.28
N ALA A 15 -7.48 34.18 -25.22
CA ALA A 15 -6.37 33.51 -24.56
C ALA A 15 -6.68 33.45 -23.05
N PHE A 16 -7.54 32.51 -22.66
CA PHE A 16 -7.58 32.02 -21.28
C PHE A 16 -6.31 31.21 -21.05
N SER A 17 -5.20 31.92 -20.86
CA SER A 17 -4.02 31.42 -20.16
C SER A 17 -4.39 31.21 -18.70
N VAL A 18 -5.19 30.17 -18.45
CA VAL A 18 -5.25 29.54 -17.14
C VAL A 18 -3.86 28.98 -16.90
N PHE A 19 -3.02 29.80 -16.26
CA PHE A 19 -1.87 29.32 -15.53
C PHE A 19 -2.41 28.34 -14.50
N ALA A 20 -2.47 27.07 -14.88
CA ALA A 20 -2.38 25.98 -13.94
C ALA A 20 -0.98 26.05 -13.35
N THR A 21 -0.79 26.95 -12.39
CA THR A 21 0.29 26.88 -11.41
C THR A 21 0.08 25.58 -10.66
N PHE A 22 0.61 24.50 -11.23
CA PHE A 22 0.97 23.32 -10.47
C PHE A 22 1.93 23.79 -9.39
N ASN A 23 1.37 24.11 -8.23
CA ASN A 23 2.10 24.26 -6.99
C ASN A 23 2.65 22.86 -6.64
N ALA A 24 3.70 22.48 -7.35
CA ALA A 24 4.62 21.45 -6.94
C ALA A 24 5.29 21.96 -5.67
N LYS A 25 4.61 21.79 -4.52
CA LYS A 25 5.25 21.92 -3.23
C LYS A 25 6.47 21.00 -3.28
N SER A 26 7.65 21.56 -3.01
CA SER A 26 8.85 20.77 -2.79
C SER A 26 8.55 19.70 -1.74
N ALA A 27 9.10 18.51 -1.91
CA ALA A 27 9.02 17.51 -0.87
C ALA A 27 9.80 18.00 0.36
N GLU A 28 9.13 18.02 1.52
CA GLU A 28 9.69 18.48 2.79
C GLU A 28 10.13 17.26 3.61
N SER A 29 11.23 17.39 4.36
CA SER A 29 11.66 16.34 5.29
C SER A 29 10.57 16.09 6.34
N PHE A 30 10.26 14.83 6.62
CA PHE A 30 9.13 14.44 7.48
C PHE A 30 9.58 13.46 8.56
N GLY A 31 9.65 13.92 9.82
CA GLY A 31 10.05 13.10 10.98
C GLY A 31 8.98 12.14 11.51
N GLY A 32 7.97 11.80 10.70
CA GLY A 32 6.78 11.08 11.14
C GLY A 32 5.72 11.98 11.80
N GLY A 33 4.62 11.36 12.22
CA GLY A 33 3.44 11.99 12.81
C GLY A 33 2.14 11.69 12.05
N ASP A 34 1.07 12.38 12.43
CA ASP A 34 -0.26 12.18 11.88
C ASP A 34 -0.48 12.98 10.58
N VAL A 35 -1.07 12.31 9.57
CA VAL A 35 -1.47 12.88 8.30
C VAL A 35 -2.96 12.65 8.09
N LYS A 36 -3.72 13.74 7.92
CA LYS A 36 -5.19 13.71 7.79
C LYS A 36 -5.67 14.30 6.47
N LYS A 37 -6.61 13.60 5.82
CA LYS A 37 -7.38 14.08 4.66
C LYS A 37 -8.84 13.68 4.85
N GLY A 38 -9.73 14.68 4.89
CA GLY A 38 -11.15 14.45 5.19
C GLY A 38 -11.34 13.74 6.53
N ASN A 39 -12.07 12.63 6.51
CA ASN A 39 -12.35 11.81 7.69
C ASN A 39 -11.24 10.77 7.99
N LEU A 40 -10.35 10.52 7.03
CA LEU A 40 -9.28 9.54 7.14
C LEU A 40 -8.00 10.19 7.66
N SER A 41 -7.36 9.55 8.62
CA SER A 41 -6.02 9.91 9.09
C SER A 41 -5.14 8.69 9.24
N ILE A 42 -3.85 8.85 8.96
CA ILE A 42 -2.83 7.83 9.24
C ILE A 42 -1.79 8.39 10.18
N SER A 43 -1.23 7.53 11.02
CA SER A 43 -0.03 7.82 11.81
C SER A 43 1.15 7.11 11.16
N VAL A 44 2.25 7.82 10.93
CA VAL A 44 3.43 7.31 10.23
C VAL A 44 4.68 7.57 11.05
N SER A 45 5.50 6.56 11.27
CA SER A 45 6.77 6.70 11.99
C SER A 45 7.81 7.54 11.25
N ASP A 46 8.87 7.93 11.97
CA ASP A 46 10.12 8.50 11.46
C ASP A 46 10.83 7.64 10.39
N LYS A 47 10.41 6.37 10.25
CA LYS A 47 10.91 5.40 9.27
C LYS A 47 9.97 5.20 8.08
N GLY A 48 8.91 5.99 7.97
CA GLY A 48 8.00 5.96 6.82
C GLY A 48 6.98 4.82 6.85
N VAL A 49 6.66 4.32 8.03
CA VAL A 49 5.84 3.12 8.23
C VAL A 49 4.49 3.48 8.84
N ILE A 50 3.39 2.94 8.30
CA ILE A 50 2.03 3.22 8.80
C ILE A 50 1.78 2.45 10.10
N ASP A 51 1.79 3.16 11.24
CA ASP A 51 1.53 2.57 12.56
C ASP A 51 0.02 2.40 12.80
N ALA A 52 -0.77 3.36 12.34
CA ALA A 52 -2.23 3.36 12.49
C ALA A 52 -2.93 3.99 11.28
N VAL A 53 -4.14 3.50 10.99
CA VAL A 53 -5.13 4.15 10.12
C VAL A 53 -6.40 4.32 10.93
N SER A 54 -6.95 5.54 10.92
CA SER A 54 -8.15 5.91 11.64
C SER A 54 -9.18 6.57 10.71
N VAL A 55 -10.46 6.36 11.02
CA VAL A 55 -11.61 7.02 10.39
C VAL A 55 -12.35 7.75 11.49
N ASN A 56 -12.64 9.03 11.33
CA ASN A 56 -13.31 9.87 12.33
C ASN A 56 -12.62 9.84 13.72
N GLY A 57 -11.28 9.67 13.74
CA GLY A 57 -10.47 9.56 14.96
C GLY A 57 -10.44 8.16 15.60
N ILE A 58 -11.28 7.23 15.15
CA ILE A 58 -11.30 5.84 15.64
C ILE A 58 -10.27 5.02 14.85
N ARG A 59 -9.36 4.33 15.53
CA ARG A 59 -8.38 3.44 14.89
C ARG A 59 -9.08 2.22 14.27
N ILE A 60 -8.88 2.01 12.98
CA ILE A 60 -9.50 0.92 12.19
C ILE A 60 -8.45 -0.11 11.78
N LEU A 61 -7.22 0.31 11.46
CA LEU A 61 -6.10 -0.57 11.14
C LEU A 61 -4.78 -0.13 11.80
N GLY A 62 -3.78 -1.00 11.70
CA GLY A 62 -2.36 -0.65 11.67
C GLY A 62 -1.62 -1.54 10.67
N THR A 63 -0.33 -1.30 10.45
CA THR A 63 0.53 -2.31 9.79
C THR A 63 1.36 -3.04 10.83
N ASN A 64 2.06 -4.09 10.40
CA ASN A 64 3.01 -4.83 11.22
C ASN A 64 4.38 -4.13 11.36
N GLY A 65 4.47 -2.82 11.06
CA GLY A 65 5.75 -2.11 11.04
C GLY A 65 6.59 -2.43 9.78
N GLY A 66 5.97 -2.44 8.58
CA GLY A 66 6.64 -2.80 7.32
C GLY A 66 8.02 -2.14 7.13
N ILE A 67 9.02 -2.81 6.54
CA ILE A 67 8.99 -3.39 5.19
C ILE A 67 9.45 -4.86 5.16
N SER A 68 8.75 -5.66 4.35
CA SER A 68 9.06 -7.02 3.84
C SER A 68 10.09 -7.91 4.53
N THR A 69 9.61 -9.06 4.99
CA THR A 69 10.41 -10.28 5.15
C THR A 69 10.65 -10.96 3.80
N SER A 70 11.82 -11.59 3.63
CA SER A 70 12.08 -12.53 2.54
C SER A 70 11.56 -13.92 2.91
N GLY A 71 11.01 -14.70 1.96
CA GLY A 71 10.53 -16.07 2.21
C GLY A 71 11.63 -17.13 2.08
N SER A 72 11.64 -18.14 2.95
CA SER A 72 12.65 -19.22 2.95
C SER A 72 12.51 -20.16 1.76
N PRO A 73 13.62 -20.67 1.19
CA PRO A 73 13.56 -21.67 0.12
C PRO A 73 12.95 -23.01 0.53
N LYS A 74 12.76 -23.27 1.85
CA LYS A 74 12.09 -24.47 2.36
C LYS A 74 10.64 -24.22 2.81
N ASP A 75 10.33 -22.97 3.16
CA ASP A 75 9.00 -22.52 3.57
C ASP A 75 8.89 -21.04 3.18
N GLU A 76 8.14 -20.76 2.12
CA GLU A 76 7.96 -19.43 1.56
C GLU A 76 7.35 -18.40 2.55
N TRP A 77 6.82 -18.87 3.69
CA TRP A 77 6.20 -18.07 4.75
C TRP A 77 7.11 -17.84 5.96
N GLN A 78 8.21 -18.59 6.09
CA GLN A 78 9.22 -18.33 7.11
C GLN A 78 10.20 -17.24 6.63
N PRO A 79 10.54 -16.24 7.48
CA PRO A 79 11.56 -15.26 7.16
C PRO A 79 12.91 -15.93 6.85
N TRP A 80 13.44 -15.75 5.64
CA TRP A 80 14.74 -16.26 5.22
C TRP A 80 15.90 -15.38 5.68
N CYS A 81 15.64 -14.06 5.72
CA CYS A 81 16.49 -13.06 6.33
C CYS A 81 15.73 -12.49 7.54
N PRO A 82 15.74 -13.14 8.72
CA PRO A 82 14.79 -12.84 9.80
C PRO A 82 14.98 -11.46 10.44
N GLN A 83 16.09 -10.79 10.17
CA GLN A 83 16.45 -9.49 10.72
C GLN A 83 17.02 -8.62 9.60
N MET A 84 16.15 -7.93 8.88
CA MET A 84 16.51 -6.77 8.08
C MET A 84 16.33 -5.51 8.91
N TRP A 85 17.27 -4.58 8.80
CA TRP A 85 17.16 -3.24 9.37
C TRP A 85 17.40 -2.20 8.28
N GLY A 86 16.73 -1.05 8.41
CA GLY A 86 16.90 0.08 7.50
C GLY A 86 18.04 0.99 7.93
N ARG A 87 18.86 1.45 6.98
CA ARG A 87 19.74 2.62 7.10
C ARG A 87 19.41 3.64 6.01
N ASP A 88 19.99 4.82 6.19
CA ASP A 88 19.94 5.93 5.24
C ASP A 88 18.49 6.28 4.86
N ILE A 89 17.60 6.14 5.86
CA ILE A 89 16.17 6.31 5.70
C ILE A 89 15.90 7.80 5.58
N LYS A 90 15.33 8.18 4.43
CA LYS A 90 14.85 9.52 4.14
C LYS A 90 13.35 9.43 3.94
N VAL A 91 12.59 10.12 4.78
CA VAL A 91 11.13 10.27 4.66
C VAL A 91 10.82 11.69 4.22
N GLU A 92 10.05 11.83 3.16
CA GLU A 92 9.65 13.12 2.58
C GLU A 92 8.14 13.20 2.41
N LYS A 93 7.56 14.37 2.65
CA LYS A 93 6.13 14.63 2.55
C LYS A 93 5.84 15.74 1.53
N THR A 94 4.81 15.54 0.72
CA THR A 94 4.31 16.52 -0.26
C THR A 94 2.79 16.60 -0.14
N ASP A 95 2.27 17.80 0.14
CA ASP A 95 0.83 18.05 0.24
C ASP A 95 0.28 18.71 -1.02
N THR A 96 -0.71 18.08 -1.65
CA THR A 96 -1.55 18.66 -2.70
C THR A 96 -2.96 18.91 -2.15
N ALA A 97 -3.87 19.46 -2.97
CA ALA A 97 -5.29 19.52 -2.61
C ALA A 97 -5.86 18.10 -2.39
N ASP A 98 -5.72 17.24 -3.40
CA ASP A 98 -6.35 15.92 -3.46
C ASP A 98 -5.77 14.92 -2.45
N CYS A 99 -4.44 14.93 -2.27
CA CYS A 99 -3.76 13.97 -1.40
C CYS A 99 -2.51 14.51 -0.71
N THR A 100 -2.13 13.85 0.37
CA THR A 100 -0.78 13.93 0.94
C THR A 100 0.00 12.71 0.44
N THR A 101 1.15 12.94 -0.17
CA THR A 101 2.10 11.86 -0.53
C THR A 101 3.24 11.85 0.47
N ILE A 102 3.51 10.70 1.05
CA ILE A 102 4.71 10.43 1.86
C ILE A 102 5.57 9.45 1.04
N THR A 103 6.79 9.83 0.72
CA THR A 103 7.77 8.95 0.07
C THR A 103 8.84 8.61 1.08
N THR A 104 9.18 7.33 1.18
CA THR A 104 10.32 6.89 1.99
C THR A 104 11.28 6.11 1.14
N THR A 105 12.56 6.45 1.22
CA THR A 105 13.65 5.71 0.58
C THR A 105 14.68 5.33 1.62
N GLY A 106 15.37 4.22 1.41
CA GLY A 106 16.51 3.84 2.23
C GLY A 106 17.11 2.51 1.77
N VAL A 107 17.97 1.95 2.62
CA VAL A 107 18.66 0.68 2.36
C VAL A 107 18.27 -0.34 3.41
N MET A 108 17.72 -1.48 2.98
CA MET A 108 17.53 -2.66 3.84
C MET A 108 18.77 -3.55 3.80
N LYS A 109 19.40 -3.76 4.94
CA LYS A 109 20.53 -4.67 5.08
C LYS A 109 20.09 -5.97 5.81
N PRO A 110 20.28 -7.16 5.21
CA PRO A 110 20.18 -8.40 5.95
C PRO A 110 21.29 -8.49 7.00
N LYS A 111 20.96 -9.01 8.18
CA LYS A 111 21.94 -9.18 9.27
C LYS A 111 23.03 -10.21 8.95
N ASP A 112 22.65 -11.32 8.32
CA ASP A 112 23.48 -12.53 8.21
C ASP A 112 23.88 -12.88 6.76
N VAL A 113 23.65 -11.96 5.80
CA VAL A 113 23.98 -12.14 4.38
C VAL A 113 24.69 -10.90 3.85
N GLU A 114 25.76 -11.09 3.08
CA GLU A 114 26.44 -10.00 2.39
C GLU A 114 25.59 -9.48 1.22
N GLY A 115 25.29 -8.18 1.25
CA GLY A 115 24.43 -7.52 0.28
C GLY A 115 23.60 -6.41 0.90
N GLN A 116 22.88 -5.69 0.05
CA GLN A 116 21.92 -4.67 0.43
C GLN A 116 20.81 -4.57 -0.61
N ASN A 117 19.65 -4.05 -0.19
CA ASN A 117 18.52 -3.80 -1.06
C ASN A 117 18.14 -2.33 -0.90
N ASN A 118 17.93 -1.61 -2.00
CA ASN A 118 17.25 -0.33 -1.93
C ASN A 118 15.77 -0.61 -1.68
N PHE A 119 15.11 0.27 -0.93
CA PHE A 119 13.67 0.27 -0.86
C PHE A 119 13.12 1.67 -1.15
N LYS A 120 11.92 1.69 -1.72
CA LYS A 120 11.10 2.88 -1.86
C LYS A 120 9.66 2.54 -1.52
N THR A 121 9.09 3.22 -0.54
CA THR A 121 7.64 3.21 -0.28
C THR A 121 7.03 4.55 -0.65
N VAL A 122 5.78 4.52 -1.09
CA VAL A 122 4.96 5.71 -1.37
C VAL A 122 3.60 5.47 -0.75
N ILE A 123 3.23 6.30 0.22
CA ILE A 123 1.93 6.31 0.86
C ILE A 123 1.19 7.56 0.35
N LYS A 124 0.09 7.40 -0.38
CA LYS A 124 -0.80 8.50 -0.76
C LYS A 124 -2.07 8.45 0.07
N VAL A 125 -2.33 9.50 0.82
CA VAL A 125 -3.50 9.67 1.68
C VAL A 125 -4.49 10.56 0.95
N TYR A 126 -5.66 10.03 0.61
CA TYR A 126 -6.80 10.75 0.05
C TYR A 126 -7.89 10.89 1.11
N ALA A 127 -8.99 11.58 0.78
CA ALA A 127 -10.10 11.79 1.73
C ALA A 127 -10.86 10.50 2.11
N ASP A 128 -10.82 9.49 1.25
CA ASP A 128 -11.62 8.25 1.29
C ASP A 128 -10.79 6.95 1.27
N LYS A 129 -9.50 7.05 0.94
CA LYS A 129 -8.60 5.90 0.73
C LYS A 129 -7.13 6.22 0.97
N ILE A 130 -6.34 5.16 1.13
CA ILE A 130 -4.88 5.17 1.11
C ILE A 130 -4.42 4.36 -0.10
N VAL A 131 -3.39 4.80 -0.80
CA VAL A 131 -2.65 3.98 -1.76
C VAL A 131 -1.25 3.78 -1.21
N PHE A 132 -0.90 2.53 -0.88
CA PHE A 132 0.44 2.13 -0.47
C PHE A 132 1.12 1.40 -1.63
N THR A 133 2.23 1.95 -2.12
CA THR A 133 3.09 1.29 -3.12
C THR A 133 4.45 1.06 -2.49
N ALA A 134 5.01 -0.13 -2.69
CA ALA A 134 6.34 -0.46 -2.21
C ALA A 134 7.14 -1.16 -3.29
N LYS A 135 8.40 -0.75 -3.43
CA LYS A 135 9.42 -1.35 -4.29
C LYS A 135 10.64 -1.68 -3.46
N ILE A 136 11.21 -2.85 -3.70
CA ILE A 136 12.49 -3.29 -3.17
C ILE A 136 13.29 -3.80 -4.36
N ASP A 137 14.55 -3.40 -4.47
CA ASP A 137 15.46 -3.83 -5.54
C ASP A 137 16.91 -3.99 -5.05
N THR A 138 17.64 -4.87 -5.74
CA THR A 138 19.06 -5.12 -5.53
C THR A 138 19.70 -5.62 -6.83
N SER A 139 20.99 -5.37 -7.02
CA SER A 139 21.76 -5.97 -8.13
C SER A 139 22.10 -7.46 -7.89
N VAL A 140 21.92 -7.97 -6.67
CA VAL A 140 22.27 -9.34 -6.29
C VAL A 140 21.07 -10.27 -6.44
N LYS A 141 21.04 -11.05 -7.54
CA LYS A 141 19.92 -11.93 -7.89
C LYS A 141 19.48 -12.86 -6.76
N ASP A 142 20.41 -13.55 -6.10
CA ASP A 142 20.07 -14.58 -5.11
C ASP A 142 19.86 -14.05 -3.69
N LEU A 143 20.00 -12.74 -3.46
CA LEU A 143 19.76 -12.08 -2.16
C LEU A 143 18.28 -12.07 -1.77
N TRP A 144 17.37 -12.17 -2.75
CA TRP A 144 15.93 -12.03 -2.57
C TRP A 144 15.16 -13.17 -3.25
N LYS A 145 14.02 -13.57 -2.67
CA LYS A 145 13.15 -14.64 -3.23
C LYS A 145 11.68 -14.27 -3.28
N ARG A 146 11.19 -13.53 -2.28
CA ARG A 146 9.84 -12.95 -2.19
C ARG A 146 9.87 -11.70 -1.33
N CYS A 147 8.99 -10.75 -1.59
CA CYS A 147 8.64 -9.70 -0.62
C CYS A 147 7.28 -9.95 -0.01
N GLY A 148 6.95 -9.22 1.04
CA GLY A 148 5.61 -9.23 1.61
C GLY A 148 5.34 -8.11 2.60
N GLY A 149 4.23 -8.20 3.31
CA GLY A 149 3.83 -7.28 4.37
C GLY A 149 2.50 -7.71 4.96
N SER A 150 2.01 -6.97 5.96
CA SER A 150 0.66 -7.22 6.46
C SER A 150 -0.04 -5.99 7.04
N PHE A 151 -1.37 -6.01 6.92
CA PHE A 151 -2.28 -5.11 7.61
C PHE A 151 -2.94 -5.85 8.77
N ARG A 152 -3.10 -5.17 9.90
CA ARG A 152 -3.82 -5.62 11.09
C ARG A 152 -5.12 -4.82 11.18
N LEU A 153 -6.27 -5.46 11.11
CA LEU A 153 -7.56 -4.81 11.30
C LEU A 153 -7.94 -4.92 12.79
N ASP A 154 -8.47 -3.84 13.35
CA ASP A 154 -8.82 -3.75 14.77
C ASP A 154 -10.01 -4.67 15.11
N ALA A 155 -9.80 -5.64 16.02
CA ALA A 155 -10.80 -6.65 16.34
C ALA A 155 -12.09 -6.08 16.97
N ALA A 156 -12.07 -4.89 17.61
CA ALA A 156 -13.28 -4.27 18.15
C ALA A 156 -14.18 -3.71 17.04
N ASN A 157 -13.58 -3.27 15.93
CA ASN A 157 -14.30 -2.76 14.76
C ASN A 157 -14.68 -3.88 13.77
N PHE A 158 -13.93 -4.97 13.76
CA PHE A 158 -14.13 -6.15 12.91
C PHE A 158 -14.52 -7.43 13.68
N ALA A 159 -15.26 -7.28 14.79
CA ALA A 159 -15.92 -8.40 15.46
C ALA A 159 -16.81 -9.17 14.47
N ASN A 160 -16.79 -10.51 14.51
CA ASN A 160 -17.57 -11.40 13.63
C ASN A 160 -17.46 -11.08 12.12
N ALA A 161 -16.27 -10.62 11.68
CA ALA A 161 -16.08 -10.20 10.30
C ALA A 161 -16.44 -11.28 9.27
N LYS A 162 -16.87 -10.82 8.10
CA LYS A 162 -17.01 -11.64 6.88
C LYS A 162 -16.16 -11.05 5.77
N PHE A 163 -15.76 -11.88 4.82
CA PHE A 163 -14.98 -11.45 3.67
C PHE A 163 -15.59 -11.91 2.35
N ARG A 164 -15.25 -11.23 1.25
CA ARG A 164 -15.49 -11.71 -0.12
C ARG A 164 -14.36 -11.26 -1.05
N ALA A 165 -14.19 -12.00 -2.14
CA ALA A 165 -13.26 -11.68 -3.22
C ALA A 165 -14.04 -11.22 -4.45
N ASP A 166 -13.61 -10.12 -5.09
CA ASP A 166 -14.11 -9.58 -6.36
C ASP A 166 -15.66 -9.53 -6.48
N GLY A 167 -16.33 -9.12 -5.40
CA GLY A 167 -17.79 -8.98 -5.37
C GLY A 167 -18.57 -10.30 -5.21
N GLY A 168 -17.89 -11.44 -5.03
CA GLY A 168 -18.52 -12.74 -4.79
C GLY A 168 -19.22 -12.87 -3.43
N GLU A 169 -19.56 -14.10 -3.05
CA GLU A 169 -20.30 -14.40 -1.82
C GLU A 169 -19.52 -14.07 -0.54
N TRP A 170 -20.24 -13.60 0.48
CA TRP A 170 -19.71 -13.36 1.81
C TRP A 170 -19.46 -14.66 2.57
N LYS A 171 -18.24 -14.84 3.07
CA LYS A 171 -17.76 -16.01 3.79
C LYS A 171 -17.22 -15.59 5.16
N ASP A 172 -17.26 -16.49 6.14
CA ASP A 172 -16.69 -16.25 7.47
C ASP A 172 -15.16 -16.25 7.40
N VAL A 173 -14.50 -15.43 8.23
CA VAL A 173 -13.02 -15.40 8.27
C VAL A 173 -12.48 -16.76 8.74
N PRO A 174 -11.50 -17.36 8.05
CA PRO A 174 -10.85 -18.59 8.51
C PRO A 174 -10.03 -18.35 9.78
N GLU A 175 -10.07 -19.32 10.70
CA GLU A 175 -9.13 -19.36 11.81
C GLU A 175 -7.69 -19.64 11.32
N ALA A 176 -6.69 -18.98 11.91
CA ALA A 176 -5.30 -19.34 11.70
C ALA A 176 -5.03 -20.81 12.10
N ARG A 177 -4.47 -21.60 11.18
CA ARG A 177 -4.04 -22.99 11.40
C ARG A 177 -2.59 -23.18 10.93
N GLY A 178 -1.93 -24.24 11.40
CA GLY A 178 -0.47 -24.40 11.34
C GLY A 178 0.18 -24.30 9.94
N ASN A 179 -0.56 -24.67 8.90
CA ASN A 179 -0.25 -24.27 7.52
C ASN A 179 -1.13 -23.05 7.21
N ARG A 180 -0.53 -21.91 6.82
CA ARG A 180 -1.20 -20.62 6.58
C ARG A 180 -2.09 -20.68 5.34
N ASN A 181 -3.19 -21.41 5.45
CA ASN A 181 -3.91 -21.93 4.29
C ASN A 181 -4.42 -20.81 3.37
N LEU A 182 -4.11 -20.99 2.08
CA LEU A 182 -4.59 -20.18 0.96
C LEU A 182 -6.11 -20.09 0.97
N LEU A 183 -6.66 -18.89 1.10
CA LEU A 183 -8.09 -18.61 0.94
C LEU A 183 -8.38 -17.45 -0.01
N TRP A 184 -7.38 -17.08 -0.81
CA TRP A 184 -7.54 -16.19 -1.94
C TRP A 184 -7.67 -17.00 -3.23
N PRO A 185 -8.69 -16.76 -4.07
CA PRO A 185 -8.72 -17.28 -5.43
C PRO A 185 -7.48 -16.78 -6.18
N GLU A 186 -6.88 -17.61 -7.03
CA GLU A 186 -5.78 -17.14 -7.87
C GLU A 186 -6.26 -15.98 -8.76
N ASN A 187 -5.47 -14.91 -8.81
CA ASN A 187 -5.71 -13.68 -9.56
C ASN A 187 -6.84 -12.77 -9.05
N ALA A 188 -7.45 -13.05 -7.90
CA ALA A 188 -8.44 -12.12 -7.37
C ALA A 188 -7.81 -10.78 -6.96
N ALA A 189 -8.47 -9.66 -7.27
CA ALA A 189 -7.87 -8.32 -7.18
C ALA A 189 -8.40 -7.48 -6.01
N VAL A 190 -9.62 -7.74 -5.54
CA VAL A 190 -10.31 -6.94 -4.52
C VAL A 190 -10.81 -7.81 -3.37
N LEU A 191 -10.32 -7.54 -2.16
CA LEU A 191 -10.82 -8.09 -0.89
C LEU A 191 -11.69 -7.06 -0.18
N ASP A 192 -12.95 -7.42 0.04
CA ASP A 192 -13.81 -6.73 0.99
C ASP A 192 -13.80 -7.49 2.32
N VAL A 193 -13.58 -6.78 3.43
CA VAL A 193 -13.77 -7.27 4.80
C VAL A 193 -14.83 -6.41 5.48
N LYS A 194 -15.98 -7.01 5.80
CA LYS A 194 -17.11 -6.38 6.51
C LYS A 194 -17.03 -6.72 7.99
N GLY A 195 -16.86 -5.71 8.84
CA GLY A 195 -16.91 -5.80 10.30
C GLY A 195 -18.29 -5.49 10.87
N GLY A 196 -18.35 -5.15 12.16
CA GLY A 196 -19.60 -4.75 12.83
C GLY A 196 -19.97 -3.28 12.65
N LYS A 197 -19.04 -2.44 12.18
CA LYS A 197 -19.23 -0.98 11.96
C LYS A 197 -18.59 -0.45 10.68
N TYR A 198 -17.69 -1.21 10.06
CA TYR A 198 -16.86 -0.73 8.96
C TYR A 198 -16.69 -1.78 7.88
N LEU A 199 -16.61 -1.30 6.64
CA LEU A 199 -16.18 -2.05 5.47
C LEU A 199 -14.77 -1.58 5.09
N ALA A 200 -13.82 -2.50 5.04
CA ALA A 200 -12.50 -2.29 4.48
C ALA A 200 -12.39 -2.98 3.12
N THR A 201 -12.12 -2.21 2.07
CA THR A 201 -11.86 -2.72 0.72
C THR A 201 -10.38 -2.57 0.40
N PHE A 202 -9.70 -3.68 0.14
CA PHE A 202 -8.31 -3.73 -0.29
C PHE A 202 -8.28 -4.12 -1.78
N LYS A 203 -7.78 -3.25 -2.65
CA LYS A 203 -7.43 -3.60 -4.03
C LYS A 203 -5.94 -3.86 -4.11
N PHE A 204 -5.56 -5.04 -4.59
CA PHE A 204 -4.19 -5.51 -4.76
C PHE A 204 -3.83 -5.52 -6.25
N ASP A 205 -2.66 -4.97 -6.57
CA ASP A 205 -2.09 -5.04 -7.91
C ASP A 205 -0.75 -5.81 -7.82
N GLY A 206 -0.68 -7.01 -8.40
CA GLY A 206 0.55 -7.80 -8.55
C GLY A 206 0.98 -8.69 -7.38
N ILE A 207 0.09 -9.03 -6.43
CA ILE A 207 0.42 -9.82 -5.23
C ILE A 207 -0.61 -10.91 -4.89
N LYS A 208 -0.13 -11.98 -4.25
CA LYS A 208 -0.99 -12.99 -3.59
C LYS A 208 -1.23 -12.55 -2.14
N THR A 209 -2.43 -12.79 -1.62
CA THR A 209 -2.84 -12.32 -0.28
C THR A 209 -3.49 -13.43 0.54
N HIS A 210 -3.45 -13.28 1.86
CA HIS A 210 -3.97 -14.23 2.84
C HIS A 210 -4.68 -13.46 3.94
N PHE A 211 -5.95 -13.78 4.18
CA PHE A 211 -6.73 -13.16 5.23
C PHE A 211 -7.13 -14.23 6.25
N PHE A 212 -6.80 -14.00 7.53
CA PHE A 212 -7.07 -14.96 8.60
C PHE A 212 -7.31 -14.29 9.95
N ASP A 213 -8.02 -15.04 10.80
CA ASP A 213 -8.32 -14.67 12.17
C ASP A 213 -7.20 -15.15 13.11
N GLU A 214 -6.40 -14.21 13.62
CA GLU A 214 -5.36 -14.44 14.63
C GLU A 214 -5.86 -14.13 16.06
N ARG A 215 -7.16 -13.88 16.27
CA ARG A 215 -7.73 -13.46 17.58
C ARG A 215 -7.69 -14.53 18.68
N LYS A 216 -7.14 -15.72 18.41
CA LYS A 216 -6.92 -16.78 19.40
C LYS A 216 -5.51 -16.66 19.99
N GLY A 217 -5.42 -16.34 21.28
CA GLY A 217 -4.17 -16.07 21.99
C GLY A 217 -4.10 -14.63 22.50
N GLU A 218 -2.91 -14.06 22.60
CA GLU A 218 -2.69 -12.70 23.12
C GLU A 218 -2.87 -11.56 22.08
N LYS A 219 -3.23 -11.89 20.83
CA LYS A 219 -3.26 -10.94 19.71
C LYS A 219 -4.70 -10.62 19.26
N PRO A 220 -5.29 -9.46 19.60
CA PRO A 220 -6.64 -9.11 19.20
C PRO A 220 -6.68 -8.50 17.78
N VAL A 221 -6.23 -9.25 16.76
CA VAL A 221 -6.15 -8.75 15.37
C VAL A 221 -6.67 -9.75 14.34
N LEU A 222 -7.33 -9.22 13.31
CA LEU A 222 -7.47 -9.92 12.02
C LEU A 222 -6.27 -9.54 11.16
N MET A 223 -5.63 -10.53 10.53
CA MET A 223 -4.41 -10.32 9.76
C MET A 223 -4.68 -10.50 8.27
N LEU A 224 -4.22 -9.52 7.50
CA LEU A 224 -4.11 -9.60 6.05
C LEU A 224 -2.61 -9.61 5.69
N GLU A 225 -2.05 -10.79 5.44
CA GLU A 225 -0.70 -10.95 4.90
C GLU A 225 -0.72 -10.92 3.37
N TYR A 226 0.38 -10.51 2.74
CA TYR A 226 0.53 -10.57 1.29
C TYR A 226 1.98 -10.81 0.90
N ASN A 227 2.20 -11.43 -0.26
CA ASN A 227 3.52 -11.62 -0.85
C ASN A 227 3.55 -11.37 -2.38
N SER A 228 4.73 -11.02 -2.88
CA SER A 228 5.05 -10.96 -4.30
C SER A 228 6.23 -11.89 -4.59
N PRO A 229 6.22 -12.62 -5.72
CA PRO A 229 7.41 -13.33 -6.20
C PRO A 229 8.53 -12.35 -6.54
N GLN A 230 9.77 -12.84 -6.62
CA GLN A 230 10.86 -12.07 -7.20
C GLN A 230 10.56 -11.70 -8.67
N GLN A 231 10.85 -10.45 -9.02
CA GLN A 231 10.75 -9.86 -10.34
C GLN A 231 12.14 -9.40 -10.80
N GLU A 232 12.38 -9.40 -12.11
CA GLU A 232 13.55 -8.76 -12.73
C GLU A 232 13.14 -7.39 -13.29
N PHE A 233 13.93 -6.37 -12.97
CA PHE A 233 13.75 -5.00 -13.44
C PHE A 233 14.98 -4.60 -14.26
N SER A 234 14.79 -3.75 -15.27
CA SER A 234 15.90 -3.02 -15.91
C SER A 234 15.90 -1.58 -15.42
N ASP A 235 17.07 -1.06 -15.06
CA ASP A 235 17.23 0.38 -14.85
C ASP A 235 17.28 1.14 -16.20
N GLU A 236 17.30 2.47 -16.16
CA GLU A 236 17.36 3.34 -17.34
C GLU A 236 18.61 3.15 -18.20
N ARG A 237 19.63 2.46 -17.69
CA ARG A 237 20.90 2.14 -18.36
C ARG A 237 20.95 0.68 -18.84
N GLY A 238 19.88 -0.09 -18.62
CA GLY A 238 19.78 -1.50 -18.99
C GLY A 238 20.40 -2.48 -17.99
N ASN A 239 20.84 -2.03 -16.80
CA ASN A 239 21.33 -2.94 -15.77
C ASN A 239 20.16 -3.70 -15.14
N LYS A 240 20.34 -5.02 -14.97
CA LYS A 240 19.37 -5.87 -14.27
C LYS A 240 19.43 -5.64 -12.77
N ASN A 241 18.28 -5.34 -12.18
CA ASN A 241 18.04 -5.40 -10.76
C ASN A 241 16.96 -6.45 -10.49
N TYR A 242 16.90 -6.95 -9.26
CA TYR A 242 16.00 -8.02 -8.84
C TYR A 242 15.35 -7.63 -7.53
N GLY A 243 14.09 -8.01 -7.34
CA GLY A 243 13.37 -7.66 -6.11
C GLY A 243 11.88 -7.84 -6.29
N ALA A 244 11.07 -6.89 -5.85
CA ALA A 244 9.63 -6.92 -6.08
C ALA A 244 9.01 -5.52 -5.95
N GLU A 245 7.92 -5.30 -6.68
CA GLU A 245 7.11 -4.09 -6.61
C GLU A 245 5.63 -4.49 -6.47
N PHE A 246 4.90 -3.80 -5.58
CA PHE A 246 3.49 -4.04 -5.33
C PHE A 246 2.74 -2.78 -4.92
N SER A 247 1.42 -2.77 -5.16
CA SER A 247 0.54 -1.69 -4.71
C SER A 247 -0.72 -2.25 -4.04
N VAL A 248 -1.14 -1.58 -2.97
CA VAL A 248 -2.40 -1.84 -2.25
C VAL A 248 -3.16 -0.54 -2.09
N THR A 249 -4.38 -0.48 -2.62
CA THR A 249 -5.33 0.60 -2.31
C THR A 249 -6.28 0.15 -1.22
N VAL A 250 -6.30 0.84 -0.09
CA VAL A 250 -7.18 0.57 1.06
C VAL A 250 -8.23 1.66 1.13
N SER A 251 -9.50 1.31 0.96
CA SER A 251 -10.65 2.20 1.15
C SER A 251 -11.40 1.80 2.41
N LEU A 252 -11.83 2.78 3.22
CA LEU A 252 -12.54 2.53 4.47
C LEU A 252 -13.84 3.32 4.51
N LYS A 253 -14.93 2.65 4.87
CA LYS A 253 -16.26 3.24 4.96
C LYS A 253 -16.95 2.75 6.22
N GLU A 254 -17.74 3.62 6.85
CA GLU A 254 -18.75 3.19 7.82
C GLU A 254 -19.78 2.32 7.08
N ASP A 255 -20.10 1.19 7.67
CA ASP A 255 -21.01 0.19 7.15
C ASP A 255 -22.34 0.31 7.91
N LYS A 256 -23.43 0.52 7.17
CA LYS A 256 -24.75 0.86 7.71
C LYS A 256 -25.66 -0.36 7.86
#